data_AF-A0A3N5K9V2-F1
#
_entry.id   AF-A0A3N5K9V2-F1
#
_cell.length_a   1.000
_cell.length_b   1.000
_cell.length_c   1.000
_cell.angle_alpha   90.00
_cell.angle_beta   90.00
_cell.angle_gamma   90.00
#
_symmetry.space_group_name_H-M   'P 1'
#
loop_
_entity.id
_entity.type
_entity.pdbx_description
1 polymer ?
#
loop_
_entity_poly.entity_id
_entity_poly.type
_entity_poly.pdbx_seq_one_letter_code
_entity_poly.pdbx_strand_id
1 'polypeptide(L)'
;VLADLFGGITTDRLSRRWGLRVGRVAVGAGSLFAAGVFMISGAFTSKPVLAAVLIALAGAASNFLLGAAWGTCIDMGGRHSGVISAAMNTSGQIGGVLSPIVLAYLVQRLGSWSPALYLTGALYLGGALCWLWVDPRRQLNEFD
;
A
#
# COMPACT_ATOMS: atom_id res chain seq x y z
N VAL A 1 -4.87 4.36 -12.25
CA VAL A 1 -4.02 4.91 -13.34
C VAL A 1 -3.43 6.27 -13.00
N LEU A 2 -4.23 7.34 -12.82
CA LEU A 2 -3.67 8.66 -12.51
C LEU A 2 -2.89 8.66 -11.18
N ALA A 3 -3.47 8.07 -10.13
CA ALA A 3 -2.81 7.93 -8.84
C ALA A 3 -1.47 7.17 -8.96
N ASP A 4 -1.43 6.08 -9.73
CA ASP A 4 -0.20 5.30 -9.95
C ASP A 4 0.87 6.13 -10.66
N LEU A 5 0.48 6.85 -11.72
CA LEU A 5 1.38 7.70 -12.51
C LEU A 5 1.97 8.81 -11.64
N PHE A 6 1.11 9.54 -10.92
CA PHE A 6 1.56 10.60 -10.03
C PHE A 6 2.37 10.05 -8.86
N GLY A 7 2.01 8.87 -8.34
CA GLY A 7 2.76 8.17 -7.30
C GLY A 7 4.19 7.85 -7.74
N GLY A 8 4.33 7.25 -8.93
CA GLY A 8 5.61 6.97 -9.59
C GLY A 8 6.47 8.21 -9.78
N ILE A 9 5.90 9.26 -10.38
CA ILE A 9 6.60 10.53 -10.59
C ILE A 9 7.04 11.14 -9.24
N THR A 10 6.18 11.06 -8.22
CA THR A 10 6.45 11.62 -6.90
C THR A 10 7.58 10.88 -6.21
N THR A 11 7.54 9.53 -6.16
CA THR A 11 8.62 8.75 -5.55
C THR A 11 9.95 8.99 -6.25
N ASP A 12 9.98 9.07 -7.58
CA ASP A 12 11.22 9.30 -8.32
C ASP A 12 11.77 10.71 -8.09
N ARG A 13 10.91 11.72 -8.03
CA ARG A 13 11.32 13.10 -7.71
C ARG A 13 11.85 13.23 -6.29
N LEU A 14 11.18 12.63 -5.30
CA LEU A 14 11.68 12.64 -3.92
C LEU A 14 12.99 11.87 -3.81
N SER A 15 13.12 10.72 -4.48
CA SER A 15 14.36 9.94 -4.49
C SER A 15 15.54 10.73 -5.04
N ARG A 16 15.34 11.51 -6.12
CA ARG A 16 16.39 12.37 -6.70
C ARG A 16 16.77 13.55 -5.80
N ARG A 17 15.82 14.10 -5.04
CA ARG A 17 16.04 15.33 -4.25
C ARG A 17 16.49 15.06 -2.82
N TRP A 18 16.00 14.00 -2.19
CA TRP A 18 16.18 13.71 -0.76
C TRP A 18 16.80 12.32 -0.50
N GLY A 19 17.13 11.58 -1.55
CA GLY A 19 17.74 10.26 -1.48
C GLY A 19 16.73 9.11 -1.57
N LEU A 20 17.24 7.96 -2.00
CA LEU A 20 16.45 6.78 -2.38
C LEU A 20 15.51 6.31 -1.27
N ARG A 21 16.02 6.17 -0.05
CA ARG A 21 15.22 5.72 1.09
C ARG A 21 14.07 6.67 1.38
N VAL A 22 14.30 7.98 1.36
CA VAL A 22 13.24 8.96 1.63
C VAL A 22 12.18 8.90 0.53
N GLY A 23 12.57 8.84 -0.74
CA GLY A 23 11.62 8.79 -1.84
C GLY A 23 10.76 7.52 -1.90
N ARG A 24 11.30 6.36 -1.50
CA ARG A 24 10.54 5.10 -1.42
C ARG A 24 9.72 4.99 -0.15
N VAL A 25 10.31 5.30 1.01
CA VAL A 25 9.65 5.12 2.31
C VAL A 25 8.59 6.18 2.57
N ALA A 26 8.87 7.46 2.30
CA ALA A 26 7.89 8.53 2.55
C ALA A 26 6.65 8.37 1.67
N VAL A 27 6.83 8.04 0.39
CA VAL A 27 5.71 7.78 -0.51
C VAL A 27 4.97 6.51 -0.11
N GLY A 28 5.66 5.40 0.16
CA GLY A 28 4.95 4.17 0.47
C GLY A 28 4.24 4.17 1.83
N ALA A 29 4.91 4.59 2.90
CA ALA A 29 4.32 4.71 4.21
C ALA A 29 3.23 5.80 4.23
N GLY A 30 3.47 6.96 3.62
CA GLY A 30 2.50 8.04 3.55
C GLY A 30 1.22 7.66 2.79
N SER A 31 1.37 6.94 1.67
CA SER A 31 0.24 6.44 0.87
C SER A 31 -0.62 5.45 1.64
N LEU A 32 0.02 4.46 2.29
CA LEU A 32 -0.68 3.47 3.10
C LEU A 32 -1.33 4.09 4.34
N PHE A 33 -0.65 5.04 4.99
CA PHE A 33 -1.22 5.77 6.13
C PHE A 33 -2.47 6.56 5.70
N ALA A 34 -2.38 7.33 4.62
CA ALA A 34 -3.53 8.07 4.08
C ALA A 34 -4.67 7.12 3.69
N ALA A 35 -4.36 6.00 3.04
CA ALA A 35 -5.36 4.99 2.69
C ALA A 35 -6.08 4.44 3.92
N GLY A 36 -5.34 4.09 4.98
CA GLY A 36 -5.90 3.62 6.24
C GLY A 36 -6.82 4.65 6.91
N VAL A 37 -6.35 5.90 7.02
CA VAL A 37 -7.13 7.00 7.62
C VAL A 37 -8.42 7.27 6.85
N PHE A 38 -8.35 7.37 5.52
CA PHE A 38 -9.53 7.61 4.69
C PHE A 38 -10.51 6.43 4.74
N MET A 39 -10.02 5.19 4.72
CA MET A 39 -10.87 4.00 4.79
C MET A 39 -11.65 3.94 6.12
N ILE A 40 -10.95 4.16 7.25
CA ILE A 40 -11.57 4.17 8.58
C ILE A 40 -12.57 5.33 8.69
N SER A 41 -12.21 6.52 8.21
CA SER A 41 -13.10 7.68 8.21
C SER A 41 -14.36 7.45 7.37
N GLY A 42 -14.22 6.78 6.22
CA GLY A 42 -15.34 6.40 5.37
C GLY A 42 -16.29 5.42 6.06
N ALA A 43 -15.75 4.46 6.82
CA ALA A 43 -16.52 3.48 7.58
C ALA A 43 -17.31 4.09 8.77
N PHE A 44 -16.81 5.18 9.37
CA PHE A 44 -17.49 5.90 10.45
C PHE A 44 -18.59 6.87 9.96
N THR A 45 -18.60 7.19 8.67
CA THR A 45 -19.46 8.26 8.13
C THR A 45 -20.86 7.76 7.80
N SER A 46 -21.89 8.41 8.35
CA SER A 46 -23.30 8.07 8.05
C SER A 46 -23.82 8.66 6.72
N LYS A 47 -23.14 9.65 6.15
CA LYS A 47 -23.50 10.29 4.88
C LYS A 47 -22.98 9.47 3.69
N PRO A 48 -23.84 8.86 2.85
CA PRO A 48 -23.39 7.93 1.81
C PRO A 48 -22.41 8.52 0.81
N VAL A 49 -22.65 9.77 0.38
CA VAL A 49 -21.76 10.46 -0.59
C VAL A 49 -20.38 10.70 0.00
N LEU A 50 -20.30 11.15 1.25
CA LEU A 50 -19.02 11.40 1.91
C LEU A 50 -18.26 10.09 2.16
N ALA A 51 -18.95 9.03 2.58
CA ALA A 51 -18.34 7.70 2.72
C ALA A 51 -17.76 7.20 1.39
N ALA A 52 -18.50 7.33 0.29
CA ALA A 52 -18.03 6.93 -1.04
C ALA A 52 -16.79 7.72 -1.48
N VAL A 53 -16.77 9.04 -1.25
CA VAL A 53 -15.60 9.88 -1.56
C VAL A 53 -14.38 9.48 -0.74
N LEU A 54 -14.55 9.23 0.57
CA LEU A 54 -13.44 8.82 1.44
C LEU A 54 -12.89 7.45 1.05
N ILE A 55 -13.75 6.48 0.74
CA ILE A 55 -13.33 5.16 0.26
C ILE A 55 -12.61 5.27 -1.10
N ALA A 56 -13.09 6.12 -2.00
CA ALA A 56 -12.42 6.39 -3.28
C ALA A 56 -11.03 7.02 -3.08
N LEU A 57 -10.91 7.97 -2.15
CA LEU A 57 -9.62 8.57 -1.76
C LEU A 57 -8.68 7.53 -1.14
N ALA A 58 -9.19 6.61 -0.32
CA ALA A 58 -8.42 5.50 0.21
C ALA A 58 -7.86 4.61 -0.91
N GLY A 59 -8.70 4.26 -1.89
CA GLY A 59 -8.28 3.53 -3.08
C GLY A 59 -7.24 4.29 -3.91
N ALA A 60 -7.43 5.59 -4.10
CA ALA A 60 -6.46 6.43 -4.81
C ALA A 60 -5.11 6.47 -4.08
N ALA A 61 -5.11 6.65 -2.76
CA ALA A 61 -3.90 6.63 -1.94
C ALA A 61 -3.20 5.26 -2.00
N SER A 62 -3.95 4.15 -1.92
CA SER A 62 -3.38 2.81 -2.07
C SER A 62 -2.73 2.59 -3.44
N ASN A 63 -3.28 3.16 -4.52
CA ASN A 63 -2.68 3.08 -5.86
C ASN A 63 -1.43 3.97 -5.99
N PHE A 64 -1.39 5.11 -5.28
CA PHE A 64 -0.22 6.00 -5.27
C PHE A 64 1.06 5.32 -4.75
N LEU A 65 0.93 4.28 -3.92
CA LEU A 65 2.04 3.44 -3.45
C LEU A 65 2.75 2.68 -4.59
N LEU A 66 2.05 2.32 -5.67
CA LEU A 66 2.48 1.30 -6.62
C LEU A 66 3.89 1.56 -7.16
N GLY A 67 4.17 2.79 -7.60
CA GLY A 67 5.48 3.16 -8.12
C GLY A 67 6.60 3.02 -7.09
N ALA A 68 6.33 3.38 -5.82
CA ALA A 68 7.31 3.21 -4.74
C ALA A 68 7.56 1.73 -4.44
N ALA A 69 6.53 0.88 -4.49
CA ALA A 69 6.67 -0.55 -4.22
C ALA A 69 7.51 -1.28 -5.27
N TRP A 70 7.19 -1.10 -6.54
CA TRP A 70 7.97 -1.68 -7.64
C TRP A 70 9.39 -1.10 -7.69
N GLY A 71 9.52 0.22 -7.51
CA GLY A 71 10.83 0.87 -7.42
C GLY A 71 11.71 0.26 -6.33
N THR A 72 11.15 0.04 -5.13
CA THR A 72 11.88 -0.58 -4.02
C THR A 72 12.34 -2.00 -4.34
N CYS A 73 11.53 -2.82 -5.03
CA CYS A 73 11.93 -4.17 -5.43
C CYS A 73 13.10 -4.16 -6.42
N ILE A 74 13.10 -3.21 -7.35
CA ILE A 74 14.20 -3.01 -8.31
C ILE A 74 15.46 -2.58 -7.56
N ASP A 75 15.32 -1.59 -6.67
CA ASP A 75 16.42 -1.00 -5.91
C ASP A 75 17.11 -2.03 -4.99
N MET A 76 16.33 -2.84 -4.27
CA MET A 76 16.84 -3.92 -3.39
C MET A 76 17.33 -5.14 -4.18
N GLY A 77 16.68 -5.44 -5.29
CA GLY A 77 16.91 -6.69 -6.00
C GLY A 77 18.13 -6.67 -6.90
N GLY A 78 18.53 -5.51 -7.43
CA GLY A 78 19.67 -5.42 -8.35
C GLY A 78 19.58 -6.47 -9.47
N ARG A 79 20.54 -7.40 -9.52
CA ARG A 79 20.58 -8.53 -10.48
C ARG A 79 19.44 -9.53 -10.31
N HIS A 80 18.86 -9.63 -9.12
CA HIS A 80 17.75 -10.50 -8.74
C HIS A 80 16.42 -9.75 -8.58
N SER A 81 16.29 -8.55 -9.15
CA SER A 81 15.07 -7.72 -9.11
C SER A 81 13.82 -8.44 -9.58
N GLY A 82 13.93 -9.33 -10.56
CA GLY A 82 12.84 -10.20 -11.00
C GLY A 82 12.33 -11.13 -9.88
N VAL A 83 13.22 -11.71 -9.07
CA VAL A 83 12.86 -12.63 -7.98
C VAL A 83 12.18 -11.89 -6.84
N ILE A 84 12.73 -10.74 -6.41
CA ILE A 84 12.09 -9.92 -5.36
C ILE A 84 10.70 -9.45 -5.83
N SER A 85 10.61 -8.97 -7.07
CA SER A 85 9.33 -8.49 -7.62
C SER A 85 8.31 -9.61 -7.75
N ALA A 86 8.73 -10.82 -8.14
CA ALA A 86 7.88 -12.00 -8.17
C ALA A 86 7.39 -12.38 -6.77
N ALA A 87 8.29 -12.41 -5.77
CA ALA A 87 7.93 -12.70 -4.38
C ALA A 87 6.93 -11.68 -3.83
N MET A 88 7.15 -10.38 -4.09
CA MET A 88 6.20 -9.31 -3.77
C MET A 88 4.85 -9.59 -4.43
N ASN A 89 4.81 -9.89 -5.73
CA ASN A 89 3.58 -10.13 -6.45
C ASN A 89 2.82 -11.35 -5.91
N THR A 90 3.52 -12.46 -5.65
CA THR A 90 2.93 -13.66 -5.04
C THR A 90 2.32 -13.34 -3.68
N SER A 91 3.03 -12.58 -2.82
CA SER A 91 2.49 -12.16 -1.53
C SER A 91 1.22 -11.31 -1.67
N GLY A 92 1.19 -10.42 -2.66
CA GLY A 92 0.03 -9.59 -3.00
C GLY A 92 -1.15 -10.42 -3.49
N GLN A 93 -0.92 -11.44 -4.31
CA GLN A 93 -1.97 -12.33 -4.82
C GLN A 93 -2.54 -13.23 -3.72
N ILE A 94 -1.73 -13.70 -2.77
CA ILE A 94 -2.23 -14.40 -1.59
C ILE A 94 -3.18 -13.47 -0.81
N GLY A 95 -2.77 -12.23 -0.55
CA GLY A 95 -3.64 -11.23 0.06
C GLY A 95 -4.91 -10.97 -0.76
N GLY A 96 -4.80 -10.89 -2.08
CA GLY A 96 -5.90 -10.68 -3.01
C GLY A 96 -6.92 -11.81 -3.02
N VAL A 97 -6.48 -13.06 -2.86
CA VAL A 97 -7.37 -14.24 -2.74
C VAL A 97 -8.05 -14.28 -1.36
N LEU A 98 -7.31 -14.00 -0.29
CA LEU A 98 -7.85 -14.04 1.08
C LEU A 98 -8.81 -12.88 1.38
N SER A 99 -8.55 -11.70 0.83
CA SER A 99 -9.32 -10.48 1.11
C SER A 99 -10.83 -10.64 0.90
N PRO A 100 -11.34 -11.04 -0.28
CA PRO A 100 -12.79 -11.18 -0.48
C PRO A 100 -13.39 -12.26 0.42
N ILE A 101 -12.66 -13.33 0.75
CA ILE A 101 -13.13 -14.40 1.63
C ILE A 101 -13.35 -13.86 3.06
N VAL A 102 -12.33 -13.19 3.60
CA VAL A 102 -12.38 -12.63 4.96
C VAL A 102 -13.42 -11.52 5.06
N LEU A 103 -13.47 -10.62 4.07
CA LEU A 103 -14.44 -9.53 4.06
C LEU A 103 -15.87 -10.06 3.94
N ALA A 104 -16.12 -11.02 3.04
CA ALA A 104 -17.44 -11.64 2.90
C ALA A 104 -17.87 -12.35 4.19
N TYR A 105 -16.97 -13.09 4.84
CA TYR A 105 -17.23 -13.72 6.13
C TYR A 105 -17.63 -12.71 7.20
N LEU A 106 -16.90 -11.60 7.32
CA LEU A 106 -17.21 -10.54 8.30
C LEU A 106 -18.57 -9.90 8.04
N VAL A 107 -18.87 -9.58 6.78
CA VAL A 107 -20.15 -8.97 6.39
C VAL A 107 -21.31 -9.93 6.66
N GLN A 108 -21.16 -11.22 6.33
CA GLN A 108 -22.21 -12.22 6.58
C GLN A 108 -22.44 -12.47 8.08
N ARG A 109 -21.37 -12.49 8.89
CA ARG A 109 -21.47 -12.76 10.34
C ARG A 109 -21.97 -11.57 11.14
N LEU A 110 -21.57 -10.36 10.77
CA LEU A 110 -21.85 -9.14 11.54
C LEU A 110 -22.96 -8.28 10.92
N GLY A 111 -23.46 -8.65 9.73
CA GLY A 111 -24.54 -7.95 9.04
C GLY A 111 -24.19 -6.53 8.58
N SER A 112 -22.92 -6.14 8.64
CA SER A 112 -22.45 -4.78 8.37
C SER A 112 -21.11 -4.78 7.63
N TRP A 113 -20.92 -3.77 6.77
CA TRP A 113 -19.68 -3.52 6.07
C TRP A 113 -18.62 -2.80 6.92
N SER A 114 -19.02 -2.12 8.01
CA SER A 114 -18.10 -1.34 8.82
C SER A 114 -16.93 -2.16 9.37
N PRO A 115 -17.12 -3.38 9.93
CA PRO A 115 -16.00 -4.20 10.44
C PRO A 115 -15.00 -4.58 9.34
N ALA A 116 -15.49 -4.91 8.14
CA ALA A 116 -14.67 -5.23 6.98
C ALA A 116 -13.83 -4.03 6.51
N LEU A 117 -14.42 -2.82 6.52
CA LEU A 117 -13.72 -1.58 6.17
C LEU A 117 -12.71 -1.17 7.25
N TYR A 118 -13.03 -1.34 8.53
CA TYR A 118 -12.09 -1.10 9.63
C TYR A 118 -10.89 -2.04 9.57
N LEU A 119 -11.12 -3.33 9.29
CA LEU A 119 -10.03 -4.29 9.10
C LEU A 119 -9.13 -3.88 7.94
N THR A 120 -9.72 -3.54 6.79
CA THR A 120 -8.96 -3.05 5.62
C THR A 120 -8.13 -1.82 5.97
N GLY A 121 -8.72 -0.85 6.67
CA GLY A 121 -8.02 0.35 7.13
C GLY A 121 -6.88 0.03 8.11
N ALA A 122 -7.09 -0.88 9.06
CA ALA A 122 -6.07 -1.32 10.00
C ALA A 122 -4.91 -2.04 9.29
N LEU A 123 -5.20 -2.86 8.29
CA LEU A 123 -4.17 -3.51 7.46
C LEU A 123 -3.34 -2.48 6.67
N TYR A 124 -3.96 -1.43 6.14
CA TYR A 124 -3.22 -0.33 5.52
C TYR A 124 -2.30 0.39 6.52
N LEU A 125 -2.78 0.69 7.73
CA LEU A 125 -1.95 1.31 8.77
C LEU A 125 -0.80 0.39 9.21
N GLY A 126 -1.06 -0.91 9.37
CA GLY A 126 -0.03 -1.90 9.64
C GLY A 126 1.01 -1.97 8.52
N GLY A 127 0.56 -1.96 7.27
CA GLY A 127 1.43 -1.86 6.10
C GLY A 127 2.28 -0.59 6.09
N ALA A 128 1.70 0.56 6.46
CA ALA A 128 2.42 1.82 6.57
C ALA A 128 3.56 1.75 7.60
N LEU A 129 3.28 1.16 8.76
CA LEU A 129 4.28 0.94 9.81
C LEU A 129 5.39 -0.01 9.35
N CYS A 130 5.01 -1.14 8.74
CA CYS A 130 5.96 -2.08 8.15
C CYS A 130 6.87 -1.42 7.10
N TRP A 131 6.31 -0.51 6.31
CA TRP A 131 7.03 0.21 5.26
C TRP A 131 8.15 1.12 5.80
N LEU A 132 8.06 1.58 7.05
CA LEU A 132 9.10 2.42 7.67
C LEU A 132 10.43 1.67 7.87
N TRP A 133 10.38 0.34 8.01
CA TRP A 133 11.57 -0.51 8.15
C TRP A 133 12.20 -0.89 6.81
N VAL A 134 11.56 -0.61 5.69
CA VAL A 134 12.11 -0.89 4.37
C VAL A 134 13.34 -0.01 4.13
N ASP A 135 14.47 -0.64 3.78
CA ASP A 135 15.69 0.05 3.37
C ASP A 135 16.07 -0.35 1.95
N PRO A 136 15.70 0.45 0.93
CA PRO A 136 15.99 0.14 -0.47
C PRO A 136 17.49 0.21 -0.82
N ARG A 137 18.35 0.66 0.12
CA ARG A 137 19.80 0.75 -0.08
C ARG A 137 20.50 -0.58 0.18
N ARG A 138 19.85 -1.51 0.89
CA ARG A 138 20.39 -2.86 1.12
C ARG A 138 20.07 -3.73 -0.09
N GLN A 139 21.05 -3.86 -0.98
CA GLN A 139 20.94 -4.75 -2.12
C GLN A 139 21.19 -6.20 -1.70
N LEU A 140 20.46 -7.14 -2.30
CA LEU A 140 20.80 -8.56 -2.24
C LEU A 140 22.02 -8.85 -3.14
N ASN A 141 23.16 -8.27 -2.79
CA ASN A 141 24.45 -8.53 -3.41
C ASN A 141 25.39 -9.01 -2.31
N GLU A 142 25.25 -10.28 -1.91
CA GLU A 142 26.31 -11.08 -1.26
C GLU A 142 25.72 -12.47 -0.97
N PHE A 143 26.17 -13.46 -1.75
CA PHE A 143 26.45 -14.77 -1.18
C PHE A 143 27.77 -14.57 -0.43
N ASP A 144 27.70 -14.47 0.90
CA ASP A 144 28.66 -15.20 1.74
C ASP A 144 28.14 -16.65 1.84
#